data_AF-A0A975IGM5-F1
#
_entry.id   AF-A0A975IGM5-F1
#
_cell.length_a   1.000
_cell.length_b   1.000
_cell.length_c   1.000
_cell.angle_alpha   90.00
_cell.angle_beta   90.00
_cell.angle_gamma   90.00
#
_symmetry.space_group_name_H-M   'P 1'
#
loop_
_entity.id
_entity.type
_entity.pdbx_description
1 polymer ?
#
loop_
_entity_poly.entity_id
_entity_poly.type
_entity_poly.pdbx_seq_one_letter_code
_entity_poly.pdbx_strand_id
1 'polypeptide(L)'
;MLSSVLSVRLSNAERSLLEVAAGHARLKLGDFIRRKALEAAEAELLERNLIVIPMNRWEEIEALINAPARVIPAVKELARYAPAWKP
;
A
#
# COMPACT_ATOMS: atom_id res chain seq x y z
N MET A 1 -7.64 22.16 -13.35
CA MET A 1 -7.22 20.77 -13.08
C MET A 1 -7.55 19.94 -14.30
N LEU A 2 -6.61 19.16 -14.83
CA LEU A 2 -6.88 18.25 -15.94
C LEU A 2 -7.56 17.00 -15.37
N SER A 3 -8.80 16.74 -15.75
CA SER A 3 -9.48 15.47 -15.45
C SER A 3 -9.12 14.44 -16.52
N SER A 4 -8.87 13.21 -16.10
CA SER A 4 -8.68 12.05 -16.99
C SER A 4 -9.87 11.09 -16.84
N VAL A 5 -10.31 10.48 -17.94
CA VAL A 5 -11.46 9.57 -17.95
C VAL A 5 -10.96 8.12 -17.91
N LEU A 6 -11.50 7.34 -16.97
CA LEU A 6 -11.31 5.90 -16.89
C LEU A 6 -12.57 5.18 -17.40
N SER A 7 -12.47 4.51 -18.54
CA SER A 7 -13.58 3.75 -19.14
C SER A 7 -13.45 2.27 -18.82
N VAL A 8 -14.44 1.71 -18.11
CA VAL A 8 -14.49 0.30 -17.72
C VAL A 8 -15.74 -0.35 -18.30
N ARG A 9 -15.59 -1.51 -18.93
CA ARG A 9 -16.74 -2.32 -19.40
C ARG A 9 -17.24 -3.17 -18.24
N LEU A 10 -18.56 -3.19 -18.06
CA LEU A 10 -19.25 -3.97 -17.05
C LEU A 10 -20.38 -4.75 -17.73
N SER A 11 -20.63 -5.96 -17.25
CA SER A 11 -21.88 -6.67 -17.54
C SER A 11 -23.06 -6.00 -16.83
N ASN A 12 -24.27 -6.32 -17.27
CA ASN A 12 -25.50 -5.81 -16.64
C ASN A 12 -25.61 -6.24 -15.17
N ALA A 13 -25.18 -7.46 -14.85
CA ALA A 13 -25.22 -7.98 -13.48
C ALA A 13 -24.25 -7.22 -12.55
N GLU A 14 -23.00 -7.00 -12.99
CA GLU A 14 -22.02 -6.23 -12.23
C GLU A 14 -22.48 -4.79 -12.02
N ARG A 15 -23.01 -4.15 -13.07
CA ARG A 15 -23.54 -2.78 -12.96
C ARG A 15 -24.69 -2.69 -11.96
N SER A 16 -25.65 -3.62 -12.02
CA SER A 16 -26.80 -3.64 -11.11
C SER A 16 -26.36 -3.79 -9.65
N LEU A 17 -25.41 -4.69 -9.37
CA LEU A 17 -24.83 -4.86 -8.03
C LEU A 17 -24.19 -3.56 -7.52
N LEU A 18 -23.40 -2.90 -8.36
CA LEU A 18 -22.72 -1.64 -8.00
C LEU A 18 -23.71 -0.50 -7.77
N GLU A 19 -24.80 -0.42 -8.52
CA GLU A 19 -25.87 0.57 -8.33
C GLU A 19 -26.60 0.37 -6.99
N VAL A 20 -26.90 -0.87 -6.61
CA VAL A 20 -27.49 -1.20 -5.29
C VAL A 20 -26.54 -0.79 -4.16
N ALA A 21 -25.26 -1.14 -4.27
CA ALA A 21 -24.25 -0.78 -3.27
C ALA A 21 -24.05 0.74 -3.15
N ALA A 22 -24.05 1.45 -4.28
CA ALA A 22 -24.00 2.92 -4.32
C ALA A 22 -25.24 3.54 -3.65
N GLY A 23 -26.43 2.96 -3.88
CA GLY A 23 -27.68 3.34 -3.22
C GLY A 23 -27.61 3.21 -1.70
N HIS A 24 -27.12 2.08 -1.17
CA HIS A 24 -26.90 1.89 0.27
C HIS A 24 -25.90 2.90 0.85
N ALA A 25 -24.86 3.24 0.08
CA ALA A 25 -23.89 4.26 0.47
C ALA A 25 -24.39 5.71 0.29
N ARG A 26 -25.61 5.91 -0.25
CA ARG A 26 -26.19 7.21 -0.62
C ARG A 26 -25.28 8.03 -1.54
N LEU A 27 -24.64 7.36 -2.50
CA LEU A 27 -23.76 7.97 -3.49
C LEU A 27 -24.26 7.72 -4.91
N LYS A 28 -23.85 8.59 -5.84
CA LYS A 28 -23.94 8.30 -7.26
C LYS A 28 -22.96 7.18 -7.63
N LEU A 29 -23.31 6.37 -8.63
CA LEU A 29 -22.49 5.24 -9.07
C LEU A 29 -21.04 5.65 -9.36
N GLY A 30 -20.82 6.74 -10.12
CA GLY A 30 -19.47 7.21 -10.44
C GLY A 30 -18.65 7.61 -9.21
N ASP A 31 -19.24 8.31 -8.26
CA ASP A 31 -18.58 8.70 -7.01
C ASP A 31 -18.28 7.50 -6.12
N PHE A 32 -19.22 6.55 -6.05
CA PHE A 32 -19.05 5.29 -5.34
C PHE A 32 -17.87 4.48 -5.89
N ILE A 33 -17.81 4.29 -7.21
CA ILE A 33 -16.73 3.56 -7.88
C ILE A 33 -15.40 4.27 -7.70
N ARG A 34 -15.34 5.59 -7.91
CA ARG A 34 -14.11 6.36 -7.71
C ARG A 34 -13.58 6.19 -6.29
N ARG A 35 -14.44 6.34 -5.28
CA ARG A 35 -14.04 6.21 -3.88
C ARG A 35 -13.56 4.79 -3.57
N LYS A 36 -14.31 3.77 -3.98
CA LYS A 36 -13.94 2.36 -3.72
C LYS A 36 -12.70 1.90 -4.45
N ALA A 37 -12.47 2.38 -5.68
CA ALA A 37 -11.24 2.10 -6.42
C ALA A 37 -10.00 2.72 -5.74
N LEU A 38 -10.13 3.95 -5.22
CA LEU A 38 -9.04 4.59 -4.47
C LEU A 38 -8.77 3.89 -3.15
N GLU A 39 -9.80 3.59 -2.36
CA GLU A 39 -9.65 2.85 -1.09
C GLU A 39 -8.95 1.49 -1.30
N ALA A 40 -9.30 0.76 -2.37
CA ALA A 40 -8.67 -0.51 -2.70
C ALA A 40 -7.21 -0.33 -3.15
N ALA A 41 -6.91 0.69 -3.95
CA ALA A 41 -5.54 0.98 -4.38
C ALA A 41 -4.66 1.40 -3.19
N GLU A 42 -5.19 2.17 -2.24
CA GLU A 42 -4.49 2.55 -1.02
C GLU A 42 -4.22 1.35 -0.13
N ALA A 43 -5.20 0.46 0.06
CA ALA A 43 -5.03 -0.77 0.82
C ALA A 43 -3.94 -1.67 0.22
N GLU A 44 -3.95 -1.88 -1.09
CA GLU A 44 -2.93 -2.66 -1.82
C GLU A 44 -1.52 -2.06 -1.68
N LEU A 45 -1.40 -0.72 -1.71
CA LEU A 45 -0.11 -0.05 -1.50
C LEU A 45 0.35 -0.08 -0.04
N LEU A 46 -0.58 -0.04 0.92
CA LEU A 46 -0.29 -0.15 2.35
C LEU A 46 0.17 -1.56 2.72
N GLU A 47 -0.44 -2.60 2.15
CA GLU A 47 -0.03 -3.99 2.38
C GLU A 47 1.42 -4.25 1.95
N ARG A 48 1.94 -3.51 0.96
CA ARG A 48 3.37 -3.59 0.57
C ARG A 48 4.34 -3.08 1.64
N ASN A 49 3.85 -2.29 2.59
CA ASN A 49 4.67 -1.76 3.70
C ASN A 49 4.50 -2.57 5.00
N LEU A 50 3.65 -3.61 5.01
CA LEU A 50 3.45 -4.44 6.18
C LEU A 50 4.45 -5.59 6.19
N ILE A 51 5.51 -5.47 6.99
CA ILE A 51 6.41 -6.59 7.27
C ILE A 51 5.82 -7.40 8.42
N VAL A 52 5.21 -8.55 8.10
CA VAL A 52 4.71 -9.49 9.10
C VAL A 52 5.87 -10.32 9.64
N ILE A 53 6.20 -10.10 10.91
CA ILE A 53 7.15 -10.95 11.63
C ILE A 53 6.38 -12.14 12.21
N PRO A 54 6.74 -13.39 11.86
CA PRO A 54 6.08 -14.55 12.42
C PRO A 54 6.39 -14.66 13.92
N MET A 55 5.38 -15.05 14.71
CA MET A 55 5.45 -15.00 16.18
C MET A 55 6.60 -15.83 16.76
N ASN A 56 6.93 -16.95 16.13
CA ASN A 56 8.05 -17.82 16.53
C ASN A 56 9.45 -17.21 16.31
N ARG A 57 9.55 -16.07 15.62
CA ARG A 57 10.80 -15.32 15.43
C ARG A 57 10.81 -13.96 16.13
N TRP A 58 9.75 -13.64 16.86
CA TRP A 58 9.61 -12.34 17.52
C TRP A 58 10.75 -12.09 18.52
N GLU A 59 11.04 -13.08 19.35
CA GLU A 59 12.10 -12.99 20.38
C GLU A 59 13.50 -12.77 19.78
N GLU A 60 13.81 -13.44 18.66
CA GLU A 60 15.07 -13.25 17.95
C GLU A 60 15.23 -11.82 17.42
N ILE A 61 14.15 -11.25 16.88
CA ILE A 61 14.17 -9.88 16.36
C ILE A 61 14.25 -8.87 17.50
N GLU A 62 13.52 -9.09 18.59
CA GLU A 62 13.60 -8.23 19.78
C GLU A 62 15.01 -8.22 20.37
N ALA A 63 15.67 -9.38 20.43
CA ALA A 63 17.06 -9.47 20.85
C ALA A 63 18.00 -8.68 19.91
N LEU A 64 17.79 -8.74 18.59
CA LEU A 64 18.60 -8.01 17.61
C LEU A 64 18.40 -6.49 17.68
N ILE A 65 17.19 -6.01 17.96
CA ILE A 65 16.89 -4.58 18.11
C ILE A 65 17.58 -4.00 19.35
N ASN A 66 17.60 -4.76 20.45
CA ASN A 66 18.19 -4.33 21.71
C ASN A 66 19.71 -4.54 21.77
N ALA A 67 20.28 -5.34 20.87
CA ALA A 67 21.72 -5.57 20.79
C ALA A 67 22.47 -4.33 20.25
N PRO A 68 23.72 -4.09 20.67
CA PRO A 68 24.52 -3.01 20.12
C PRO A 68 24.77 -3.22 18.61
N ALA A 69 24.81 -2.11 17.87
CA ALA A 69 25.00 -2.14 16.42
C ALA A 69 26.32 -2.85 16.05
N ARG A 70 26.19 -3.92 15.26
CA ARG A 70 27.35 -4.65 14.73
C ARG A 70 28.07 -3.80 13.68
N VAL A 71 29.35 -3.53 13.90
CA VAL A 71 30.17 -2.84 12.91
C VAL A 71 30.55 -3.82 11.79
N ILE A 72 30.07 -3.55 10.57
CA ILE A 72 30.46 -4.28 9.37
C ILE A 72 31.36 -3.35 8.54
N PRO A 73 32.68 -3.62 8.42
CA PRO A 73 33.62 -2.72 7.77
C PRO A 73 33.19 -2.31 6.36
N ALA A 74 32.72 -3.25 5.54
CA ALA A 74 32.24 -2.98 4.19
C ALA A 74 31.05 -2.01 4.16
N VAL A 75 30.10 -2.14 5.09
CA VAL A 75 28.94 -1.23 5.20
C VAL A 75 29.39 0.16 5.66
N LYS A 76 30.36 0.22 6.57
CA LYS A 76 30.94 1.49 7.04
C LYS A 76 31.68 2.24 5.93
N GLU A 77 32.38 1.54 5.05
CA GLU A 77 32.99 2.15 3.86
C GLU A 77 31.91 2.65 2.88
N LEU A 78 30.88 1.85 2.61
CA LEU A 78 29.78 2.24 1.72
C LEU A 78 28.98 3.46 2.23
N ALA A 79 28.80 3.59 3.55
CA ALA A 79 28.09 4.72 4.15
C ALA A 79 28.79 6.08 3.95
N ARG A 80 30.05 6.10 3.48
CA ARG A 80 30.78 7.33 3.18
C ARG A 80 30.38 7.96 1.84
N TYR A 81 29.71 7.21 0.98
CA TYR A 81 29.30 7.70 -0.33
C TYR A 81 27.88 8.27 -0.28
N ALA A 82 27.66 9.39 -0.97
CA ALA A 82 26.34 9.96 -1.11
C ALA A 82 25.45 8.96 -1.88
N PRO A 83 24.22 8.69 -1.39
CA PRO A 83 23.29 7.84 -2.12
C PRO A 83 22.92 8.50 -3.45
N ALA A 84 23.08 7.77 -4.56
CA ALA A 84 22.82 8.28 -5.91
C ALA A 84 21.36 8.73 -6.19
N TRP A 85 20.45 8.44 -5.27
CA TRP A 85 19.02 8.72 -5.38
C TRP A 85 18.55 9.92 -4.53
N LYS A 86 19.43 10.56 -3.76
CA LYS A 86 19.13 11.87 -3.16
C LYS A 86 19.56 12.99 -4.13
N PRO A 87 18.72 14.03 -4.35
CA PRO A 87 19.10 15.18 -5.16
C PRO A 87 20.23 15.99 -4.51
#